data_AF-A0A646KSF3-F1
#
_entry.id   AF-A0A646KSF3-F1
#
_cell.length_a   1.000
_cell.length_b   1.000
_cell.length_c   1.000
_cell.angle_alpha   90.00
_cell.angle_beta   90.00
_cell.angle_gamma   90.00
#
_symmetry.space_group_name_H-M   'P 1'
#
loop_
_entity.id
_entity.type
_entity.pdbx_description
1 polymer ?
#
loop_
_entity_poly.entity_id
_entity_poly.type
_entity_poly.pdbx_seq_one_letter_code
_entity_poly.pdbx_strand_id
1 'polypeptide(L)'
;MCSNDDGAVTAADKVGVVDCATPHRFEILAEVRVPGAQDAPFPGQNPLVKTLAELCDPTLQPLVSSAPGSRIGMQLLPFDEKSWTGGNRTGYCAVTFPEPEIGSVHK
;
A
#
# COMPACT_ATOMS: atom_id res chain seq x y z
N MET A 1 -3.27 7.40 -6.53
CA MET A 1 -4.65 6.86 -6.54
C MET A 1 -5.20 6.95 -5.13
N CYS A 2 -6.37 7.55 -4.91
CA CYS A 2 -6.88 7.75 -3.55
C CYS A 2 -7.74 6.58 -3.08
N SER A 3 -7.65 6.23 -1.80
CA SER A 3 -8.34 5.08 -1.23
C SER A 3 -8.87 5.35 0.18
N ASN A 4 -9.91 4.60 0.54
CA ASN A 4 -10.42 4.48 1.91
C ASN A 4 -10.35 3.03 2.42
N ASP A 5 -9.73 2.12 1.67
CA ASP A 5 -9.53 0.73 2.09
C ASP A 5 -8.51 0.68 3.23
N ASP A 6 -8.92 0.22 4.41
CA ASP A 6 -8.12 0.17 5.64
C ASP A 6 -7.67 -1.26 6.02
N GLY A 7 -7.87 -2.25 5.14
CA GLY A 7 -7.76 -3.68 5.46
C GLY A 7 -7.00 -4.54 4.43
N ALA A 8 -7.12 -5.87 4.58
CA ALA A 8 -6.49 -6.84 3.69
C ALA A 8 -7.17 -6.83 2.30
N VAL A 9 -6.40 -6.47 1.27
CA VAL A 9 -6.86 -6.41 -0.12
C VAL A 9 -6.65 -7.76 -0.79
N THR A 10 -7.68 -8.29 -1.44
CA THR A 10 -7.59 -9.50 -2.25
C THR A 10 -7.16 -9.20 -3.69
N ALA A 11 -6.84 -10.24 -4.48
CA ALA A 11 -6.53 -10.06 -5.90
C ALA A 11 -7.70 -9.50 -6.74
N ALA A 12 -8.92 -9.64 -6.23
CA ALA A 12 -10.13 -9.19 -6.91
C ALA A 12 -10.53 -7.76 -6.53
N ASP A 13 -9.96 -7.22 -5.46
CA ASP A 13 -10.32 -5.90 -4.97
C ASP A 13 -9.65 -4.80 -5.77
N LYS A 14 -10.38 -3.71 -5.98
CA LYS A 14 -9.88 -2.52 -6.68
C LYS A 14 -9.46 -1.49 -5.64
N VAL A 15 -8.17 -1.41 -5.36
CA VAL A 15 -7.61 -0.37 -4.47
C VAL A 15 -7.45 0.93 -5.25
N GLY A 16 -7.63 2.06 -4.57
CA GLY A 16 -7.32 3.37 -5.18
C GLY A 16 -8.44 3.90 -6.08
N VAL A 17 -9.69 3.47 -5.86
CA VAL A 17 -10.86 3.86 -6.68
C VAL A 17 -11.56 5.14 -6.21
N VAL A 18 -11.09 5.77 -5.14
CA VAL A 18 -11.69 7.01 -4.62
C VAL A 18 -11.20 8.18 -5.48
N ASP A 19 -12.12 9.05 -5.88
CA ASP A 19 -11.77 10.34 -6.48
C ASP A 19 -11.05 11.18 -5.43
N CYS A 20 -9.82 11.59 -5.73
CA CYS A 20 -9.01 12.40 -4.82
C CYS A 20 -9.65 13.76 -4.49
N ALA A 21 -10.60 14.24 -5.29
CA ALA A 21 -11.43 15.41 -4.96
C ALA A 21 -12.46 15.15 -3.84
N THR A 22 -12.55 13.91 -3.36
CA THR A 22 -13.37 13.51 -2.21
C THR A 22 -12.50 13.15 -1.00
N PRO A 23 -13.02 13.31 0.23
CA PRO A 23 -12.28 12.96 1.44
C PRO A 23 -11.78 11.51 1.44
N HIS A 24 -10.47 11.34 1.60
CA HIS A 24 -9.84 10.03 1.63
C HIS A 24 -8.72 9.95 2.69
N ARG A 25 -8.46 8.75 3.19
CA ARG A 25 -7.45 8.53 4.25
C ARG A 25 -6.12 7.98 3.74
N PHE A 26 -6.08 7.57 2.47
CA PHE A 26 -4.92 6.96 1.85
C PHE A 26 -4.70 7.48 0.44
N GLU A 27 -3.44 7.66 0.07
CA GLU A 27 -3.06 7.86 -1.32
C GLU A 27 -1.96 6.88 -1.71
N ILE A 28 -2.25 6.05 -2.71
CA ILE A 28 -1.35 5.09 -3.33
C ILE A 28 -0.48 5.84 -4.34
N LEU A 29 0.83 5.68 -4.17
CA LEU A 29 1.84 6.35 -4.98
C LEU A 29 2.51 5.39 -5.97
N ALA A 30 2.59 4.12 -5.61
CA ALA A 30 3.13 3.08 -6.49
C ALA A 30 2.53 1.70 -6.18
N GLU A 31 2.52 0.85 -7.20
CA GLU A 31 2.33 -0.59 -7.07
C GLU A 31 3.69 -1.29 -7.13
N VAL A 32 3.90 -2.29 -6.28
CA VAL A 32 5.11 -3.12 -6.27
C VAL A 32 4.72 -4.59 -6.34
N ARG A 33 5.63 -5.43 -6.84
CA ARG A 33 5.40 -6.87 -6.89
C ARG A 33 6.33 -7.60 -5.94
N VAL A 34 5.74 -8.36 -5.01
CA VAL A 34 6.50 -9.24 -4.11
C VAL A 34 7.09 -10.37 -4.95
N PRO A 35 8.43 -10.53 -4.96
CA PRO A 35 9.08 -11.57 -5.75
C PRO A 35 8.77 -12.95 -5.17
N GLY A 36 8.67 -13.95 -6.05
CA GLY A 36 8.43 -15.34 -5.67
C GLY A 36 7.66 -16.10 -6.74
N ALA A 37 7.79 -17.43 -6.71
CA ALA A 37 6.97 -18.29 -7.57
C ALA A 37 5.48 -18.18 -7.20
N GLN A 38 4.61 -18.47 -8.18
CA GLN A 38 3.16 -18.38 -7.98
C GLN A 38 2.66 -19.40 -6.95
N ASP A 39 3.35 -20.53 -6.81
CA ASP A 39 3.10 -21.63 -5.87
C ASP A 39 3.97 -21.57 -4.60
N ALA A 40 4.79 -20.52 -4.43
CA ALA A 40 5.59 -20.35 -3.22
C ALA A 40 4.68 -20.37 -1.97
N PRO A 41 5.11 -20.97 -0.84
CA PRO A 41 4.34 -20.95 0.39
C PRO A 41 4.17 -19.51 0.89
N PHE A 42 3.07 -19.25 1.61
CA PHE A 42 2.86 -17.95 2.22
C PHE A 42 4.00 -17.64 3.21
N PRO A 43 4.75 -16.54 3.03
CA PRO A 43 5.93 -16.25 3.87
C PRO A 43 5.57 -15.85 5.30
N GLY A 44 4.28 -15.66 5.60
CA GLY A 44 3.82 -15.08 6.86
C GLY A 44 3.70 -13.55 6.79
N GLN A 45 2.91 -13.00 7.69
CA GLN A 45 2.60 -11.56 7.73
C GLN A 45 3.86 -10.70 7.95
N ASN A 46 4.67 -11.00 8.97
CA ASN A 46 5.83 -10.17 9.30
C ASN A 46 6.90 -10.16 8.19
N PRO A 47 7.29 -11.30 7.58
CA PRO A 47 8.22 -11.28 6.45
C PRO A 47 7.67 -10.54 5.23
N LEU A 48 6.37 -10.70 4.93
CA LEU A 48 5.73 -9.98 3.82
C LEU A 48 5.77 -8.47 4.05
N VAL A 49 5.44 -8.02 5.26
CA VAL A 49 5.52 -6.61 5.66
C VAL A 49 6.93 -6.06 5.47
N LYS A 50 7.96 -6.81 5.89
CA LYS A 50 9.35 -6.40 5.71
C LYS A 50 9.74 -6.27 4.23
N THR A 51 9.40 -7.26 3.41
CA THR A 51 9.69 -7.22 1.96
C THR A 51 9.03 -6.02 1.29
N LEU A 52 7.76 -5.75 1.61
CA LEU A 52 7.06 -4.62 1.05
C LEU A 52 7.65 -3.28 1.52
N ALA A 53 8.13 -3.20 2.76
CA ALA A 53 8.83 -2.01 3.24
C ALA A 53 10.10 -1.70 2.43
N GLU A 54 10.90 -2.73 2.14
CA GLU A 54 12.08 -2.60 1.29
C GLU A 54 11.73 -2.19 -0.15
N LEU A 55 10.65 -2.73 -0.72
CA LEU A 55 10.19 -2.39 -2.07
C LEU A 55 9.62 -0.97 -2.17
N CYS A 56 8.94 -0.49 -1.12
CA CYS A 56 8.29 0.82 -1.10
C CYS A 56 9.22 1.97 -0.69
N ASP A 57 10.34 1.67 -0.01
CA ASP A 57 11.27 2.69 0.50
C ASP A 57 11.72 3.71 -0.57
N PRO A 58 12.12 3.32 -1.80
CA PRO A 58 12.54 4.28 -2.83
C PRO A 58 11.45 5.27 -3.24
N THR A 59 10.18 4.89 -3.11
CA THR A 59 9.02 5.75 -3.43
C THR A 59 8.67 6.65 -2.25
N LEU A 60 8.67 6.11 -1.03
CA LEU A 60 8.15 6.81 0.15
C LEU A 60 9.21 7.68 0.84
N GLN A 61 10.47 7.27 0.86
CA GLN A 61 11.54 7.95 1.59
C GLN A 61 11.72 9.43 1.20
N PRO A 62 11.65 9.83 -0.09
CA PRO A 62 11.75 11.23 -0.48
C PRO A 62 10.61 12.09 0.09
N LEU A 63 9.39 11.55 0.14
CA LEU A 63 8.20 12.26 0.60
C LEU A 63 8.23 12.44 2.12
N VAL A 64 8.49 11.34 2.86
CA VAL A 64 8.58 11.35 4.32
C VAL A 64 9.68 12.30 4.80
N SER A 65 10.84 12.28 4.13
CA SER A 65 11.98 13.14 4.50
C SER A 65 11.73 14.62 4.23
N SER A 66 10.89 14.93 3.22
CA SER A 66 10.51 16.31 2.89
C SER A 66 9.41 16.89 3.79
N ALA A 67 8.72 16.03 4.55
CA ALA A 67 7.59 16.41 5.40
C ALA A 67 7.73 15.82 6.83
N PRO A 68 8.73 16.27 7.62
CA PRO A 68 8.91 15.81 8.99
C PRO A 68 7.66 16.09 9.84
N GLY A 69 7.08 15.04 10.43
CA GLY A 69 5.82 15.11 11.19
C GLY A 69 4.56 14.84 10.37
N SER A 70 4.68 14.65 9.05
CA SER A 70 3.58 14.10 8.25
C SER A 70 3.26 12.70 8.76
N ARG A 71 1.98 12.40 8.98
CA ARG A 71 1.56 11.07 9.41
C ARG A 71 1.54 10.08 8.25
N ILE A 72 2.50 10.22 7.32
CA ILE A 72 2.73 9.31 6.21
C ILE A 72 3.13 7.96 6.82
N GLY A 73 2.14 7.12 7.05
CA GLY A 73 2.34 5.70 7.32
C GLY A 73 2.49 4.96 6.00
N MET A 74 3.32 3.92 6.01
CA MET A 74 3.34 2.94 4.94
C MET A 74 2.19 1.97 5.18
N GLN A 75 1.09 2.09 4.43
CA GLN A 75 0.09 1.04 4.43
C GLN A 75 0.44 0.00 3.39
N LEU A 76 1.09 -1.04 3.88
CA LEU A 76 1.20 -2.30 3.18
C LEU A 76 -0.18 -2.94 3.29
N LEU A 77 -0.76 -3.33 2.17
CA LEU A 77 -1.97 -4.15 2.17
C LEU A 77 -1.47 -5.60 2.06
N PRO A 78 -1.02 -6.22 3.17
CA PRO A 78 -0.54 -7.59 3.10
C PRO A 78 -1.70 -8.46 2.66
N PHE A 79 -1.41 -9.29 1.69
CA PHE A 79 -2.22 -10.43 1.37
C PHE A 79 -2.25 -11.34 2.58
N ASP A 80 -3.45 -11.66 3.04
CA ASP A 80 -3.62 -12.82 3.88
C ASP A 80 -3.21 -14.09 3.11
N GLU A 81 -3.06 -15.19 3.84
CA GLU A 81 -2.68 -16.48 3.24
C GLU A 81 -3.63 -16.87 2.10
N LYS A 82 -4.91 -16.51 2.20
CA LYS A 82 -5.93 -16.73 1.16
C LYS A 82 -5.60 -15.97 -0.12
N SER A 83 -5.30 -14.68 -0.03
CA SER A 83 -4.96 -13.84 -1.18
C SER A 83 -3.63 -14.26 -1.81
N TRP A 84 -2.65 -14.66 -0.99
CA TRP A 84 -1.39 -15.23 -1.46
C TRP A 84 -1.61 -16.54 -2.22
N THR A 85 -2.39 -17.46 -1.66
CA THR A 85 -2.77 -18.73 -2.32
C THR A 85 -3.55 -18.48 -3.61
N GLY A 86 -4.34 -17.41 -3.68
CA GLY A 86 -5.00 -16.93 -4.89
C GLY A 86 -4.06 -16.33 -5.95
N GLY A 87 -2.75 -16.32 -5.72
CA GLY A 87 -1.74 -15.80 -6.65
C GLY A 87 -1.45 -14.31 -6.52
N ASN A 88 -2.03 -13.62 -5.52
CA ASN A 88 -1.76 -12.21 -5.35
C ASN A 88 -0.33 -11.96 -4.88
N ARG A 89 0.33 -11.00 -5.52
CA ARG A 89 1.68 -10.54 -5.19
C ARG A 89 1.83 -9.01 -5.30
N THR A 90 0.73 -8.26 -5.41
CA THR A 90 0.72 -6.79 -5.65
C THR A 90 0.75 -5.94 -4.36
N GLY A 91 1.91 -5.52 -3.90
CA GLY A 91 1.97 -4.51 -2.84
C GLY A 91 1.55 -3.12 -3.32
N TYR A 92 1.02 -2.31 -2.40
CA TYR A 92 0.75 -0.89 -2.64
C TYR A 92 1.60 -0.05 -1.69
N CYS A 93 2.30 0.93 -2.24
CA CYS A 93 3.04 1.92 -1.49
C CYS A 93 2.15 3.15 -1.33
N ALA A 94 1.60 3.32 -0.13
CA ALA A 94 0.68 4.40 0.16
C ALA A 94 1.18 5.29 1.29
N VAL A 95 0.71 6.53 1.30
CA VAL A 95 0.77 7.42 2.45
C VAL A 95 -0.59 7.40 3.16
N THR A 96 -0.57 7.59 4.47
CA THR A 96 -1.79 7.69 5.27
C THR A 96 -1.98 9.12 5.80
N PHE A 97 -3.23 9.50 6.04
CA PHE A 97 -3.60 10.78 6.63
C PHE A 97 -4.33 10.56 7.97
N PRO A 98 -4.05 11.37 9.00
CA PRO A 98 -4.71 11.22 10.30
C PRO A 98 -6.19 11.58 10.24
N GLU A 99 -6.49 12.61 9.46
CA GLU A 99 -7.84 13.03 9.10
C GLU A 99 -8.01 12.86 7.59
N PRO A 100 -9.24 12.71 7.09
CA PRO A 100 -9.47 12.63 5.65
C PRO A 100 -9.01 13.91 4.95
N GLU A 101 -8.25 13.75 3.88
CA GLU A 101 -7.74 14.85 3.05
C GLU A 101 -8.51 14.93 1.72
N ILE A 102 -8.44 16.09 1.08
CA ILE A 102 -8.91 16.31 -0.30
C ILE A 102 -7.73 16.79 -1.14
N GLY A 103 -7.58 16.25 -2.33
CA GLY A 103 -6.46 16.53 -3.24
C GLY A 103 -5.52 15.34 -3.40
N SER A 104 -4.36 15.58 -4.01
CA SER A 104 -3.36 14.55 -4.28
C SER A 104 -1.99 15.07 -3.85
N VAL A 105 -1.22 14.26 -3.12
CA VAL A 105 0.17 14.56 -2.74
C VAL A 105 1.13 14.27 -3.90
N HIS A 106 0.80 13.33 -4.77
CA HIS A 106 1.45 13.18 -6.07
C HIS A 106 0.73 14.08 -7.09
N LYS A 107 1.40 15.16 -7.52
CA LYS A 107 0.97 15.97 -8.67
C LYS A 107 1.25 15.27 -9.99
#